data_AF-A0A3A6HSR2-F1
#
_entry.id   AF-A0A3A6HSR2-F1
#
_cell.length_a   1.000
_cell.length_b   1.000
_cell.length_c   1.000
_cell.angle_alpha   90.00
_cell.angle_beta   90.00
_cell.angle_gamma   90.00
#
_symmetry.space_group_name_H-M   'P 1'
#
loop_
_entity.id
_entity.type
_entity.pdbx_description
1 polymer ?
#
loop_
_entity_poly.entity_id
_entity_poly.type
_entity_poly.pdbx_seq_one_letter_code
_entity_poly.pdbx_strand_id
1 'polypeptide(L)' 'MTNGDKTREVIKEFIVQYIKEHGYGPSYQEIGEAVGLSSKSSVSAHITKMLDTGMIEKDAGKPRAIRIPGYHFSQDRKTE' A
#
# COMPACT_ATOMS: atom_id res chain seq x y z
N MET A 1 7.22 14.33 -13.91
CA MET A 1 6.59 13.12 -13.35
C MET A 1 7.05 11.95 -14.19
N THR A 2 7.82 11.03 -13.63
CA THR A 2 8.24 9.81 -14.35
C THR A 2 7.11 8.79 -14.33
N ASN A 3 7.13 7.82 -15.25
CA ASN A 3 6.11 6.73 -15.25
C ASN A 3 6.08 5.99 -13.89
N GLY A 4 7.21 5.90 -13.19
CA GLY A 4 7.28 5.26 -11.87
C GLY A 4 6.65 6.09 -10.74
N ASP A 5 6.47 7.41 -10.87
CA ASP A 5 5.74 8.22 -9.88
C ASP A 5 4.24 7.90 -9.92
N LYS A 6 3.65 7.85 -11.12
CA LYS A 6 2.23 7.51 -11.30
C LYS A 6 1.89 6.14 -10.73
N THR A 7 2.75 5.14 -10.99
CA THR A 7 2.56 3.80 -10.42
C THR A 7 2.54 3.82 -8.89
N ARG A 8 3.42 4.60 -8.24
CA ARG A 8 3.47 4.70 -6.77
C ARG A 8 2.22 5.40 -6.20
N GLU A 9 1.67 6.38 -6.91
CA GLU A 9 0.39 7.00 -6.53
C GLU A 9 -0.75 5.99 -6.56
N VAL A 10 -0.89 5.23 -7.65
CA VAL A 10 -1.91 4.17 -7.77
C VAL A 10 -1.75 3.10 -6.69
N ILE A 11 -0.51 2.69 -6.39
CA ILE A 11 -0.22 1.75 -5.29
C ILE A 11 -0.69 2.32 -3.95
N LYS A 12 -0.42 3.60 -3.67
CA LYS A 12 -0.84 4.26 -2.43
C LYS A 12 -2.36 4.29 -2.31
N GLU A 13 -3.05 4.70 -3.37
CA GLU A 13 -4.51 4.73 -3.40
C GLU A 13 -5.12 3.35 -3.14
N PHE A 14 -4.58 2.31 -3.79
CA PHE A 14 -5.00 0.94 -3.57
C PHE A 14 -4.81 0.51 -2.11
N ILE A 15 -3.65 0.79 -1.50
CA ILE A 15 -3.38 0.47 -0.09
C ILE A 15 -4.41 1.15 0.82
N VAL A 16 -4.73 2.43 0.58
CA VAL A 16 -5.75 3.15 1.37
C VAL A 16 -7.11 2.46 1.26
N GLN A 17 -7.57 2.18 0.04
CA GLN A 17 -8.89 1.55 -0.19
C GLN A 17 -8.94 0.16 0.44
N TYR A 18 -7.91 -0.65 0.21
CA TYR A 18 -7.82 -2.00 0.77
C TYR A 18 -7.89 -1.98 2.31
N ILE A 19 -7.17 -1.06 2.97
CA ILE A 19 -7.24 -0.89 4.43
C ILE A 19 -8.62 -0.44 4.88
N LYS A 20 -9.29 0.46 4.14
CA LYS A 20 -10.67 0.90 4.46
C LYS A 20 -11.67 -0.25 4.38
N GLU A 21 -11.54 -1.11 3.38
CA GLU A 21 -12.46 -2.22 3.13
C GLU A 21 -12.21 -3.43 4.05
N HIS A 22 -10.94 -3.78 4.27
CA HIS A 22 -10.57 -5.01 4.98
C HIS A 22 -10.10 -4.79 6.42
N GLY A 23 -9.72 -3.56 6.78
CA GLY A 23 -9.15 -3.22 8.09
C GLY A 23 -7.67 -3.61 8.28
N TYR A 24 -7.00 -4.11 7.24
CA TYR A 24 -5.56 -4.46 7.26
C TYR A 24 -4.88 -4.12 5.93
N GLY A 25 -3.55 -4.06 5.91
CA GLY A 25 -2.78 -3.72 4.71
C GLY A 25 -2.67 -4.86 3.70
N PRO A 26 -2.67 -4.58 2.38
CA PRO A 26 -2.54 -5.61 1.35
C PRO A 26 -1.13 -6.22 1.32
N SER A 27 -1.02 -7.39 0.69
CA SER A 27 0.26 -8.03 0.37
C SER A 27 0.88 -7.49 -0.93
N TYR A 28 2.16 -7.78 -1.15
CA TYR A 28 2.86 -7.37 -2.38
C TYR A 28 2.25 -8.02 -3.63
N GLN A 29 1.66 -9.20 -3.48
CA GLN A 29 1.00 -9.88 -4.59
C GLN A 29 -0.30 -9.14 -4.96
N GLU A 30 -1.15 -8.83 -3.98
CA GLU A 30 -2.40 -8.09 -4.20
C GLU A 30 -2.15 -6.71 -4.80
N ILE A 31 -1.10 -6.01 -4.32
CA ILE A 31 -0.68 -4.73 -4.90
C ILE A 31 -0.32 -4.91 -6.39
N GLY A 32 0.50 -5.92 -6.71
CA GLY A 32 0.92 -6.20 -8.08
C GLY A 32 -0.25 -6.51 -9.01
N GLU A 33 -1.19 -7.32 -8.55
CA GLU A 33 -2.41 -7.68 -9.29
C GLU A 33 -3.31 -6.45 -9.50
N ALA A 34 -3.49 -5.62 -8.48
CA ALA A 34 -4.33 -4.43 -8.56
C ALA A 34 -3.77 -3.35 -9.48
N VAL A 35 -2.44 -3.17 -9.51
CA VAL A 35 -1.79 -2.13 -10.34
C VAL A 35 -1.29 -2.64 -11.69
N GLY A 36 -1.59 -3.89 -12.05
CA GLY A 36 -1.22 -4.48 -13.34
C GLY A 36 0.29 -4.74 -13.51
N LEU A 37 1.03 -4.88 -12.41
CA LEU A 37 2.46 -5.20 -12.45
C LEU A 37 2.66 -6.71 -12.50
N SER A 38 3.05 -7.21 -13.68
CA SER A 38 3.24 -8.65 -13.93
C SER A 38 4.46 -9.24 -13.20
N SER A 39 5.39 -8.40 -12.74
CA SER A 39 6.66 -8.83 -12.13
C SER A 39 6.75 -8.44 -10.66
N LYS A 40 6.91 -9.44 -9.78
CA LYS A 40 7.14 -9.25 -8.33
C LYS A 40 8.33 -8.32 -8.05
N SER A 41 9.37 -8.36 -8.88
CA SER A 41 10.55 -7.49 -8.75
C SER A 41 10.20 -6.02 -8.94
N SER A 42 9.33 -5.68 -9.89
CA SER A 42 8.90 -4.30 -10.13
C SER A 42 8.08 -3.78 -8.96
N VAL A 43 7.13 -4.58 -8.44
CA VAL A 43 6.35 -4.24 -7.24
C VAL A 43 7.28 -3.98 -6.06
N SER A 44 8.21 -4.90 -5.80
CA SER A 44 9.15 -4.75 -4.69
C SER A 44 10.02 -3.50 -4.83
N ALA A 45 10.46 -3.15 -6.04
CA ALA A 45 11.24 -1.94 -6.27
C ALA A 45 10.44 -0.66 -5.96
N HIS A 46 9.18 -0.60 -6.40
CA HIS A 46 8.29 0.53 -6.09
C HIS A 46 8.02 0.62 -4.59
N ILE A 47 7.73 -0.49 -3.92
CA ILE A 47 7.46 -0.53 -2.48
C ILE A 47 8.69 -0.13 -1.68
N THR A 48 9.88 -0.63 -2.01
CA THR A 48 11.14 -0.20 -1.38
C THR A 48 11.36 1.29 -1.55
N LYS A 49 11.11 1.84 -2.75
CA LYS A 49 11.21 3.29 -3.00
C LYS A 49 10.21 4.07 -2.14
N MET A 50 8.98 3.59 -2.01
CA MET A 50 7.95 4.25 -1.20
C MET A 50 8.30 4.21 0.30
N LEU A 51 8.86 3.11 0.80
CA LEU A 51 9.38 3.00 2.16
C LEU A 51 10.53 3.98 2.43
N ASP A 52 11.49 4.03 1.51
CA ASP A 52 12.65 4.93 1.58
C ASP A 52 12.22 6.41 1.58
N THR A 53 11.19 6.76 0.81
CA THR A 53 10.62 8.12 0.79
C THR A 53 9.65 8.42 1.94
N GLY A 54 9.33 7.44 2.80
CA GLY A 54 8.35 7.60 3.88
C GLY A 54 6.90 7.73 3.41
N MET A 55 6.58 7.33 2.17
CA MET A 55 5.20 7.31 1.66
C MET A 55 4.35 6.20 2.30
N ILE A 56 4.99 5.10 2.66
CA ILE A 56 4.41 3.95 3.37
C ILE A 56 5.43 3.45 4.40
N GLU A 57 4.95 2.70 5.38
CA GLU A 57 5.77 1.99 6.36
C GLU A 57 5.41 0.51 6.34
N LYS A 58 6.39 -0.34 6.64
CA LYS A 58 6.15 -1.76 6.89
C LYS A 58 6.85 -2.20 8.17
N ASP A 59 6.18 -3.06 8.93
CA ASP A 59 6.80 -3.76 10.05
C ASP A 59 7.62 -4.94 9.51
N ALA A 60 8.94 -4.93 9.71
CA ALA A 60 9.86 -5.96 9.20
C ALA A 60 9.54 -7.38 9.73
N GLY A 61 8.82 -7.49 10.85
CA GLY A 61 8.36 -8.76 11.43
C GLY A 61 6.96 -9.20 11.01
N LYS A 62 6.23 -8.41 10.22
CA LYS A 62 4.84 -8.71 9.83
C LYS A 62 4.65 -8.48 8.32
N PRO A 63 4.66 -9.55 7.50
CA PRO A 63 4.60 -9.43 6.04
C PRO A 63 3.33 -8.75 5.49
N ARG A 64 2.27 -8.60 6.30
CA ARG A 64 1.00 -7.91 5.96
C ARG A 64 0.80 -6.56 6.67
N ALA A 65 1.82 -6.04 7.34
CA ALA A 65 1.70 -4.78 8.08
C ALA A 65 2.21 -3.59 7.25
N ILE A 66 1.72 -3.44 6.01
CA ILE A 66 1.91 -2.19 5.26
C ILE A 66 0.93 -1.16 5.83
N ARG A 67 1.45 0.00 6.21
CA ARG A 67 0.70 1.12 6.76
C ARG A 67 1.09 2.40 6.06
N ILE A 68 0.22 3.39 6.14
CA ILE A 68 0.52 4.74 5.68
C ILE A 68 0.76 5.59 6.93
N PRO A 69 1.96 6.15 7.12
CA PRO A 69 2.26 7.00 8.28
C PRO A 69 1.25 8.16 8.35
N GLY A 70 0.66 8.35 9.54
CA GLY A 70 -0.39 9.35 9.78
C GLY A 70 -1.80 8.96 9.32
N TYR A 71 -1.98 7.80 8.69
CA TYR A 71 -3.31 7.28 8.34
C TYR A 71 -3.89 6.49 9.52
N HIS A 72 -4.65 7.17 10.37
CA HIS A 72 -5.51 6.51 11.36
C HIS A 72 -6.90 6.33 10.75
N PHE A 73 -7.27 5.08 10.43
CA PHE A 73 -8.64 4.78 10.07
C PHE A 73 -9.50 4.83 11.34
N SER A 74 -10.11 5.98 11.60
CA SER A 74 -11.22 6.07 12.53
C SER A 74 -12.39 5.31 11.90
N GLN A 75 -12.59 4.06 12.32
CA GLN A 75 -13.89 3.41 12.13
C GLN A 75 -14.89 4.22 12.93
N ASP A 76 -15.51 5.21 12.29
CA ASP A 76 -16.80 5.70 12.71
C ASP A 76 -17.74 4.50 12.62
N ARG A 77 -17.86 3.77 13.73
CA ARG A 77 -18.89 2.77 13.90
C ARG A 77 -20.21 3.54 13.82
N LYS A 78 -20.81 3.61 12.63
CA LYS A 78 -22.26 3.72 12.52
C LYS A 78 -22.82 2.45 13.15
N THR A 79 -23.01 2.51 14.46
CA THR A 79 -24.01 1.71 15.15
C THR A 79 -25.36 2.24 14.66
N GLU A 80 -25.96 1.54 13.69
CA GLU A 80 -27.41 1.54 13.52
C GLU A 80 -28.03 0.56 14.52
#